data_AF-A0A2M7FK10-F1
#
_entry.id   AF-A0A2M7FK10-F1
#
_cell.length_a   1.000
_cell.length_b   1.000
_cell.length_c   1.000
_cell.angle_alpha   90.00
_cell.angle_beta   90.00
_cell.angle_gamma   90.00
#
_symmetry.space_group_name_H-M   'P 1'
#
loop_
_entity.id
_entity.type
_entity.pdbx_description
1 polymer ?
#
loop_
_entity_poly.entity_id
_entity_poly.type
_entity_poly.pdbx_seq_one_letter_code
_entity_poly.pdbx_strand_id
1 'polypeptide(L)'
;MAASGFVLSEPVRLTLGKERAARLDWGADETGRMVPRIIRSGAAVEVLPLPDATWYLDAETGEIGLLKLAQTPQQIAQLLSMPPLREIDVPAVSEVLRELVPDLPAPTISRLRTLKATLVPLLLLGTSENTYMGRFRGYGFGSQVRDYAAVNFRYGEAVLSPDHPGEFVTLKNGETVRVKRDTQQEQRLIASLHRYGLEEMPYFGRSGVAGDQKVYGLESEKAWPSFMQHDIPLLKAAGWEVVNPQGFRHHVLEVEAWVGEFDEQEDGWFSLNMGIVVNGQRVALAPLLHELFKVDPRWLDALMLAKMKDNEAIELYLPDGGRVKVPAERIKPLARTLIELFDGKAGS
;
A
#
# COMPACT_ATOMS: atom_id res chain seq x y z
N MET A 1 12.94 -2.72 -24.63
CA MET A 1 13.71 -3.32 -23.52
C MET A 1 13.70 -2.33 -22.36
N ALA A 2 12.74 -2.48 -21.44
CA ALA A 2 12.67 -1.68 -20.23
C ALA A 2 13.42 -2.45 -19.14
N ALA A 3 14.56 -1.93 -18.72
CA ALA A 3 15.35 -2.51 -17.66
C ALA A 3 14.64 -2.30 -16.32
N SER A 4 14.14 -3.42 -15.78
CA SER A 4 13.97 -3.77 -14.37
C SER A 4 14.06 -2.63 -13.35
N GLY A 5 12.91 -2.32 -12.77
CA GLY A 5 12.79 -1.48 -11.58
C GLY A 5 13.61 -2.04 -10.41
N PHE A 6 14.16 -1.10 -9.66
CA PHE A 6 14.91 -1.33 -8.43
C PHE A 6 14.08 -2.17 -7.45
N VAL A 7 14.64 -3.29 -6.99
CA VAL A 7 14.15 -3.97 -5.79
C VAL A 7 14.62 -3.13 -4.60
N LEU A 8 13.72 -2.34 -4.01
CA LEU A 8 13.97 -1.44 -2.87
C LEU A 8 13.85 -2.18 -1.51
N SER A 9 14.30 -3.42 -1.43
CA SER A 9 14.41 -4.15 -0.17
C SER A 9 15.45 -5.28 -0.27
N GLU A 10 16.05 -5.64 0.86
CA GLU A 10 16.84 -6.87 0.93
C GLU A 10 15.99 -8.08 0.49
N PRO A 11 16.55 -9.02 -0.29
CA PRO A 11 15.81 -10.18 -0.75
C PRO A 11 15.31 -11.00 0.45
N VAL A 12 13.99 -11.12 0.58
CA VAL A 12 13.35 -11.94 1.61
C VAL A 12 13.68 -13.40 1.32
N ARG A 13 14.43 -14.04 2.23
CA ARG A 13 14.73 -15.46 2.12
C ARG A 13 13.48 -16.26 2.43
N LEU A 14 13.00 -16.99 1.43
CA LEU A 14 11.85 -17.87 1.62
C LEU A 14 12.24 -19.07 2.48
N THR A 15 11.39 -19.37 3.46
CA THR A 15 11.49 -20.56 4.30
C THR A 15 10.40 -21.56 3.94
N LEU A 16 10.67 -22.85 4.13
CA LEU A 16 9.68 -23.88 3.83
C LEU A 16 8.58 -23.86 4.89
N GLY A 17 7.37 -23.48 4.47
CA GLY A 17 6.17 -23.47 5.28
C GLY A 17 5.50 -24.84 5.36
N LYS A 18 4.61 -25.02 6.34
CA LYS A 18 3.80 -26.24 6.48
C LYS A 18 2.79 -26.37 5.33
N GLU A 19 2.40 -27.59 5.00
CA GLU A 19 1.30 -27.84 4.06
C GLU A 19 0.00 -27.17 4.55
N ARG A 20 -0.66 -26.40 3.68
CA ARG A 20 -1.93 -25.71 3.98
C ARG A 20 -3.07 -26.34 3.16
N ALA A 21 -4.25 -26.46 3.75
CA ALA A 21 -5.41 -27.01 3.06
C ALA A 21 -6.04 -25.99 2.11
N ALA A 22 -6.44 -26.44 0.92
CA ALA A 22 -7.19 -25.66 -0.05
C ALA A 22 -8.19 -26.55 -0.79
N ARG A 23 -9.14 -25.91 -1.46
CA ARG A 23 -10.11 -26.60 -2.32
C ARG A 23 -10.32 -25.81 -3.60
N LEU A 24 -10.57 -26.53 -4.68
CA LEU A 24 -11.02 -25.91 -5.92
C LEU A 24 -12.51 -25.63 -5.81
N ASP A 25 -12.92 -24.48 -6.33
CA ASP A 25 -14.32 -24.09 -6.40
C ASP A 25 -14.57 -23.16 -7.57
N TRP A 26 -15.84 -22.89 -7.85
CA TRP A 26 -16.24 -21.90 -8.84
C TRP A 26 -16.43 -20.52 -8.21
N GLY A 27 -15.82 -19.53 -8.85
CA GLY A 27 -16.08 -18.12 -8.65
C GLY A 27 -16.61 -17.47 -9.92
N ALA A 28 -16.82 -16.16 -9.87
CA ALA A 28 -17.16 -15.36 -11.04
C ALA A 28 -16.08 -14.30 -11.30
N ASP A 29 -15.85 -13.99 -12.57
CA ASP A 29 -15.12 -12.79 -12.96
C ASP A 29 -15.97 -11.53 -12.74
N GLU A 30 -15.39 -10.36 -12.99
CA GLU A 30 -16.08 -9.07 -12.79
C GLU A 30 -17.33 -8.90 -13.65
N THR A 31 -17.46 -9.68 -14.73
CA THR A 31 -18.60 -9.70 -15.65
C THR A 31 -19.66 -10.75 -15.30
N GLY A 32 -19.41 -11.57 -14.27
CA GLY A 32 -20.30 -12.66 -13.86
C GLY A 32 -20.05 -13.99 -14.58
N ARG A 33 -18.99 -14.13 -15.39
CA ARG A 33 -18.66 -15.41 -16.03
C ARG A 33 -17.97 -16.33 -15.03
N MET A 34 -18.32 -17.61 -15.06
CA MET A 34 -17.81 -18.59 -14.11
C MET A 34 -16.37 -18.94 -14.42
N VAL A 35 -15.52 -18.87 -13.40
CA VAL A 35 -14.09 -19.21 -13.46
C VAL A 35 -13.71 -20.11 -12.28
N PRO A 36 -12.85 -21.11 -12.47
CA PRO A 36 -12.36 -21.90 -11.36
C PRO A 36 -11.40 -21.09 -10.50
N ARG A 37 -11.47 -21.30 -9.19
CA ARG A 37 -10.71 -20.58 -8.16
C ARG A 37 -10.23 -21.57 -7.11
N ILE A 38 -9.06 -21.31 -6.56
CA ILE A 38 -8.56 -22.03 -5.38
C ILE A 38 -8.98 -21.22 -4.15
N ILE A 39 -9.81 -21.81 -3.31
CA ILE A 39 -10.25 -21.27 -2.02
C ILE A 39 -9.42 -21.89 -0.92
N ARG A 40 -8.84 -21.05 -0.05
CA ARG A 40 -7.95 -21.50 1.03
C ARG A 40 -8.46 -21.10 2.40
N SER A 41 -8.09 -21.87 3.41
CA SER A 41 -8.26 -21.51 4.81
C SER A 41 -7.03 -20.77 5.33
N GLY A 42 -7.23 -19.74 6.17
CA GLY A 42 -6.14 -19.02 6.82
C GLY A 42 -5.71 -17.76 6.10
N ALA A 43 -4.43 -17.40 6.23
CA ALA A 43 -3.87 -16.15 5.73
C ALA A 43 -3.95 -16.01 4.20
N ALA A 44 -3.94 -14.76 3.73
CA ALA A 44 -3.86 -14.45 2.31
C ALA A 44 -2.49 -14.87 1.78
N VAL A 45 -2.48 -15.66 0.71
CA VAL A 45 -1.25 -16.18 0.10
C VAL A 45 -1.42 -16.12 -1.40
N GLU A 46 -0.31 -15.88 -2.11
CA GLU A 46 -0.26 -16.07 -3.56
C GLU A 46 -0.23 -17.56 -3.88
N VAL A 47 -0.85 -17.96 -4.99
CA VAL A 47 -0.94 -19.35 -5.41
C VAL A 47 -0.15 -19.54 -6.69
N LEU A 48 0.74 -20.53 -6.69
CA LEU A 48 1.62 -20.88 -7.79
C LEU A 48 1.26 -22.30 -8.28
N PRO A 49 0.33 -22.43 -9.23
CA PRO A 49 -0.11 -23.74 -9.75
C PRO A 49 0.92 -24.25 -10.78
N LEU A 50 1.94 -24.97 -10.30
CA LEU A 50 2.97 -25.56 -11.16
C LEU A 50 2.55 -26.96 -11.63
N PRO A 51 3.12 -27.48 -12.74
CA PRO A 51 2.76 -28.79 -13.30
C PRO A 51 2.91 -29.96 -12.33
N ASP A 52 3.84 -29.85 -11.37
CA ASP A 52 4.19 -30.94 -10.46
C ASP A 52 3.52 -30.81 -9.09
N ALA A 53 3.13 -29.59 -8.70
CA ALA A 53 2.52 -29.29 -7.42
C ALA A 53 1.91 -27.88 -7.39
N THR A 54 0.91 -27.66 -6.54
CA THR A 54 0.38 -26.33 -6.26
C THR A 54 1.04 -25.76 -5.01
N TRP A 55 1.79 -24.68 -5.17
CA TRP A 55 2.48 -24.00 -4.08
C TRP A 55 1.71 -22.77 -3.62
N TYR A 56 1.93 -22.35 -2.37
CA TYR A 56 1.57 -21.03 -1.88
C TYR A 56 2.83 -20.24 -1.54
N LEU A 57 2.73 -18.92 -1.68
CA LEU A 57 3.72 -17.96 -1.20
C LEU A 57 3.04 -16.99 -0.23
N ASP A 58 3.53 -16.96 1.00
CA ASP A 58 3.11 -16.04 2.04
C ASP A 58 4.15 -14.90 2.13
N ALA A 59 3.84 -13.78 1.50
CA ALA A 59 4.74 -12.63 1.43
C ALA A 59 4.90 -11.92 2.77
N GLU A 60 3.93 -12.06 3.70
CA GLU A 60 4.00 -11.44 5.02
C GLU A 60 4.99 -12.17 5.93
N THR A 61 5.00 -13.51 5.87
CA THR A 61 5.88 -14.33 6.71
C THR A 61 7.16 -14.79 6.00
N GLY A 62 7.26 -14.59 4.68
CA GLY A 62 8.36 -15.14 3.88
C GLY A 62 8.34 -16.68 3.81
N GLU A 63 7.15 -17.29 3.83
CA GLU A 63 6.99 -18.74 3.74
C GLU A 63 6.59 -19.18 2.33
N ILE A 64 7.12 -20.31 1.87
CA ILE A 64 6.67 -21.01 0.67
C ILE A 64 6.35 -22.46 1.04
N GLY A 65 5.21 -22.98 0.61
CA GLY A 65 4.80 -24.35 0.97
C GLY A 65 3.77 -24.93 0.02
N LEU A 66 3.37 -26.17 0.27
CA LEU A 66 2.40 -26.88 -0.57
C LEU A 66 0.96 -26.57 -0.17
N LEU A 67 0.10 -26.44 -1.18
CA LEU A 67 -1.34 -26.50 -1.01
C LEU A 67 -1.84 -27.93 -1.25
N LYS A 68 -2.54 -28.47 -0.27
CA LYS A 68 -3.21 -29.76 -0.38
C LYS A 68 -4.61 -29.57 -0.97
N LEU A 69 -4.82 -30.14 -2.15
CA LEU A 69 -6.11 -30.19 -2.84
C LEU A 69 -6.48 -31.65 -3.15
N ALA A 70 -7.75 -31.90 -3.44
CA ALA A 70 -8.22 -33.24 -3.84
C ALA A 70 -7.80 -33.60 -5.29
N GLN A 71 -7.64 -32.60 -6.16
CA GLN A 71 -7.30 -32.77 -7.56
C GLN A 71 -5.79 -32.93 -7.77
N THR A 72 -5.40 -33.57 -8.87
CA THR A 72 -3.98 -33.64 -9.28
C THR A 72 -3.48 -32.27 -9.75
N PRO A 73 -2.16 -32.00 -9.68
CA PRO A 73 -1.57 -30.75 -10.19
C PRO A 73 -1.93 -30.47 -11.66
N GLN A 74 -1.98 -31.51 -12.51
CA GLN A 74 -2.36 -31.37 -13.91
C GLN A 74 -3.83 -30.98 -14.08
N GLN A 75 -4.75 -31.59 -13.31
CA GLN A 75 -6.16 -31.21 -13.30
C GLN A 75 -6.33 -29.75 -12.85
N ILE A 76 -5.62 -29.34 -11.79
CA ILE A 76 -5.66 -27.96 -11.28
C ILE A 76 -5.20 -26.97 -12.35
N ALA A 77 -4.04 -27.21 -12.96
CA ALA A 77 -3.51 -26.35 -14.01
C ALA A 77 -4.47 -26.25 -15.21
N GLN A 78 -5.03 -27.39 -15.64
CA GLN A 78 -5.98 -27.42 -16.75
C GLN A 78 -7.26 -26.65 -16.42
N LEU A 79 -7.84 -26.84 -15.22
CA LEU A 79 -9.04 -26.12 -14.79
C LEU A 79 -8.77 -24.62 -14.72
N LEU A 80 -7.68 -24.19 -14.07
CA LEU A 80 -7.32 -22.78 -13.97
C LEU A 80 -7.02 -22.11 -15.33
N SER A 81 -6.69 -22.90 -16.35
CA SER A 81 -6.51 -22.41 -17.73
C SER A 81 -7.81 -22.29 -18.53
N MET A 82 -8.95 -22.75 -17.99
CA MET A 82 -10.23 -22.70 -18.69
C MET A 82 -10.66 -21.24 -18.95
N PRO A 83 -11.20 -20.95 -20.14
CA PRO A 83 -11.78 -19.63 -20.40
C PRO A 83 -13.01 -19.39 -19.50
N PRO A 84 -13.31 -18.13 -19.15
CA PRO A 84 -14.51 -17.80 -18.39
C PRO A 84 -15.78 -18.31 -19.07
N LEU A 85 -16.58 -19.07 -18.33
CA LEU A 85 -17.78 -19.73 -18.85
C LEU A 85 -18.98 -18.79 -18.76
N ARG A 86 -19.76 -18.71 -19.84
CA ARG A 86 -21.06 -18.04 -19.80
C ARG A 86 -22.11 -19.01 -19.26
N GLU A 87 -23.22 -18.48 -18.79
CA GLU A 87 -24.34 -19.27 -18.27
C GLU A 87 -24.86 -20.30 -19.28
N ILE A 88 -24.83 -19.98 -20.58
CA ILE A 88 -25.24 -20.92 -21.65
C ILE A 88 -24.27 -22.11 -21.81
N ASP A 89 -23.00 -21.94 -21.45
CA ASP A 89 -21.97 -22.98 -21.60
C ASP A 89 -21.95 -23.92 -20.37
N VAL A 90 -22.53 -23.50 -19.24
CA VAL A 90 -22.53 -24.23 -17.96
C VAL A 90 -23.07 -25.66 -18.06
N PRO A 91 -24.22 -25.95 -18.70
CA PRO A 91 -24.75 -27.31 -18.74
C PRO A 91 -23.81 -28.29 -19.44
N ALA A 92 -23.27 -27.92 -20.60
CA ALA A 92 -22.36 -28.76 -21.38
C ALA A 92 -21.04 -29.01 -20.64
N VAL A 93 -20.47 -27.97 -20.03
CA VAL A 93 -19.24 -28.10 -19.25
C VAL A 93 -19.46 -28.92 -17.97
N SER A 94 -20.63 -28.80 -17.33
CA SER A 94 -20.98 -29.56 -16.12
C SER A 94 -21.10 -31.07 -16.37
N GLU A 95 -21.43 -31.50 -17.58
CA GLU A 95 -21.43 -32.92 -17.98
C GLU A 95 -20.00 -33.46 -18.00
N VAL A 96 -19.08 -32.75 -18.68
CA VAL A 96 -17.67 -33.13 -18.81
C VAL A 96 -16.96 -33.12 -17.45
N LEU A 97 -17.24 -32.12 -16.61
CA LEU A 97 -16.63 -31.99 -15.29
C LEU A 97 -17.04 -33.11 -14.33
N ARG A 98 -18.27 -33.63 -14.44
CA ARG A 98 -18.73 -34.75 -13.62
C ARG A 98 -17.89 -36.01 -13.85
N GLU A 99 -17.37 -36.20 -15.05
CA GLU A 99 -16.50 -37.32 -15.40
C GLU A 99 -15.04 -37.07 -14.98
N LEU A 100 -14.51 -35.88 -15.27
CA LEU A 100 -13.09 -35.57 -15.05
C LEU A 100 -12.73 -35.17 -13.62
N VAL A 101 -13.65 -34.50 -12.91
CA VAL A 101 -13.42 -33.88 -11.60
C VAL A 101 -14.70 -33.94 -10.75
N PRO A 102 -15.14 -35.13 -10.31
CA PRO A 102 -16.45 -35.32 -9.66
C PRO A 102 -16.62 -34.55 -8.35
N ASP A 103 -15.51 -34.24 -7.67
CA ASP A 103 -15.51 -33.49 -6.40
C ASP A 103 -15.74 -31.98 -6.58
N LEU A 104 -15.69 -31.46 -7.80
CA LEU A 104 -15.92 -30.05 -8.09
C LEU A 104 -17.43 -29.80 -8.36
N PRO A 105 -18.11 -28.91 -7.61
CA PRO A 105 -19.52 -28.62 -7.85
C PRO A 105 -19.75 -27.99 -9.23
N ALA A 106 -21.01 -27.93 -9.67
CA ALA A 106 -21.35 -27.28 -10.94
C ALA A 106 -21.05 -25.76 -10.90
N PRO A 107 -20.56 -25.18 -12.01
CA PRO A 107 -20.32 -23.74 -12.14
C PRO A 107 -21.64 -22.95 -12.14
N THR A 108 -22.07 -22.45 -10.97
CA THR A 108 -23.27 -21.60 -10.86
C THR A 108 -23.05 -20.39 -9.96
N ILE A 109 -23.56 -19.24 -10.42
CA ILE A 109 -23.54 -17.96 -9.69
C ILE A 109 -24.42 -18.02 -8.44
N SER A 110 -25.52 -18.78 -8.48
CA SER A 110 -26.50 -18.85 -7.39
C SER A 110 -25.94 -19.41 -6.08
N ARG A 111 -24.80 -20.10 -6.14
CA ARG A 111 -24.10 -20.63 -4.97
C ARG A 111 -23.14 -19.62 -4.33
N LEU A 112 -22.82 -18.52 -5.03
CA LEU A 112 -21.92 -17.50 -4.51
C LEU A 112 -22.56 -16.79 -3.32
N ARG A 113 -21.78 -16.64 -2.24
CA ARG A 113 -22.22 -15.96 -1.03
C ARG A 113 -22.52 -14.49 -1.35
N THR A 114 -23.69 -14.02 -0.94
CA THR A 114 -24.06 -12.61 -1.08
C THR A 114 -23.71 -11.85 0.20
N LEU A 115 -22.88 -10.81 0.09
CA LEU A 115 -22.57 -9.91 1.19
C LEU A 115 -23.67 -8.86 1.33
N LYS A 116 -24.34 -8.88 2.49
CA LYS A 116 -25.26 -7.84 2.95
C LYS A 116 -24.58 -7.11 4.10
N ALA A 117 -23.66 -6.22 3.76
CA ALA A 117 -22.91 -5.43 4.72
C ALA A 117 -23.21 -3.94 4.54
N THR A 118 -23.05 -3.16 5.61
CA THR A 118 -23.13 -1.71 5.54
C THR A 118 -21.92 -1.18 4.76
N LEU A 119 -22.17 -0.20 3.89
CA LEU A 119 -21.14 0.51 3.14
C LEU A 119 -20.22 1.29 4.09
N VAL A 120 -18.91 1.06 3.99
CA VAL A 120 -17.88 1.90 4.60
C VAL A 120 -17.03 2.54 3.51
N PRO A 121 -17.02 3.88 3.38
CA PRO A 121 -16.17 4.56 2.41
C PRO A 121 -14.73 4.62 2.88
N LEU A 122 -13.82 4.23 1.99
CA LEU A 122 -12.38 4.22 2.19
C LEU A 122 -11.73 5.32 1.34
N LEU A 123 -10.84 6.09 1.94
CA LEU A 123 -10.00 7.07 1.25
C LEU A 123 -8.55 6.64 1.39
N LEU A 124 -7.98 6.07 0.32
CA LEU A 124 -6.57 5.72 0.24
C LEU A 124 -5.79 6.93 -0.27
N LEU A 125 -4.94 7.51 0.56
CA LEU A 125 -4.03 8.57 0.13
C LEU A 125 -2.80 7.95 -0.55
N GLY A 126 -2.14 8.70 -1.42
CA GLY A 126 -0.93 8.19 -2.05
C GLY A 126 -0.14 9.26 -2.77
N THR A 127 1.13 8.95 -2.99
CA THR A 127 2.04 9.72 -3.83
C THR A 127 2.54 8.81 -4.94
N SER A 128 2.52 9.29 -6.17
CA SER A 128 3.03 8.59 -7.34
C SER A 128 4.11 9.43 -8.00
N GLU A 129 5.23 8.80 -8.31
CA GLU A 129 6.26 9.34 -9.18
C GLU A 129 5.89 8.99 -10.62
N ASN A 130 5.69 10.00 -11.45
CA ASN A 130 5.11 9.83 -12.77
C ASN A 130 6.02 10.52 -13.79
N THR A 131 6.44 9.79 -14.82
CA THR A 131 7.35 10.28 -15.87
C THR A 131 6.76 11.47 -16.64
N TYR A 132 5.43 11.61 -16.63
CA TYR A 132 4.73 12.69 -17.31
C TYR A 132 3.39 13.04 -16.62
N MET A 133 3.11 14.33 -16.47
CA MET A 133 1.84 14.85 -15.97
C MET A 133 1.39 16.05 -16.82
N GLY A 134 0.17 15.95 -17.38
CA GLY A 134 -0.53 17.10 -17.94
C GLY A 134 -0.95 18.10 -16.86
N ARG A 135 -1.23 19.36 -17.23
CA ARG A 135 -1.62 20.41 -16.28
C ARG A 135 -2.88 20.00 -15.51
N PHE A 136 -2.81 20.04 -14.19
CA PHE A 136 -3.95 19.82 -13.30
C PHE A 136 -3.91 20.84 -12.17
N ARG A 137 -4.87 21.78 -12.17
CA ARG A 137 -4.98 22.83 -11.15
C ARG A 137 -3.64 23.57 -10.95
N GLY A 138 -3.19 23.74 -9.71
CA GLY A 138 -1.91 24.33 -9.35
C GLY A 138 -0.68 23.44 -9.59
N TYR A 139 -0.85 22.18 -10.04
CA TYR A 139 0.26 21.34 -10.46
C TYR A 139 0.73 21.74 -11.87
N GLY A 140 2.00 22.12 -11.96
CA GLY A 140 2.64 22.51 -13.21
C GLY A 140 2.81 21.35 -14.19
N PHE A 141 2.91 21.70 -15.48
CA PHE A 141 3.25 20.75 -16.53
C PHE A 141 4.63 20.13 -16.26
N GLY A 142 4.75 18.80 -16.33
CA GLY A 142 6.02 18.10 -16.12
C GLY A 142 6.46 17.92 -14.66
N SER A 143 5.58 18.19 -13.68
CA SER A 143 5.84 17.79 -12.29
C SER A 143 5.96 16.28 -12.19
N GLN A 144 7.06 15.81 -11.59
CA GLN A 144 7.43 14.39 -11.51
C GLN A 144 6.75 13.65 -10.34
N VAL A 145 6.16 14.39 -9.41
CA VAL A 145 5.49 13.83 -8.21
C VAL A 145 4.04 14.29 -8.19
N ARG A 146 3.14 13.37 -7.82
CA ARG A 146 1.71 13.59 -7.78
C ARG A 146 1.13 12.99 -6.51
N ASP A 147 0.34 13.78 -5.80
CA ASP A 147 -0.42 13.31 -4.64
C ASP A 147 -1.88 13.10 -5.04
N TYR A 148 -2.47 12.03 -4.53
CA TYR A 148 -3.82 11.65 -4.89
C TYR A 148 -4.56 11.01 -3.70
N ALA A 149 -5.88 11.01 -3.80
CA ALA A 149 -6.78 10.27 -2.95
C ALA A 149 -7.63 9.33 -3.82
N ALA A 150 -7.51 8.02 -3.60
CA ALA A 150 -8.29 6.99 -4.27
C ALA A 150 -9.49 6.59 -3.39
N VAL A 151 -10.68 6.59 -3.98
CA VAL A 151 -11.91 6.21 -3.27
C VAL A 151 -12.15 4.73 -3.46
N ASN A 152 -12.42 4.02 -2.37
CA ASN A 152 -12.87 2.64 -2.40
C ASN A 152 -14.07 2.46 -1.46
N PHE A 153 -14.82 1.40 -1.66
CA PHE A 153 -16.01 1.07 -0.89
C PHE A 153 -15.90 -0.32 -0.34
N ARG A 154 -15.98 -0.43 0.99
CA ARG A 154 -15.93 -1.70 1.69
C ARG A 154 -17.32 -2.17 2.07
N TYR A 155 -17.64 -3.38 1.65
CA TYR A 155 -18.85 -4.11 2.01
C TYR A 155 -18.44 -5.40 2.71
N GLY A 156 -18.28 -5.33 4.03
CA GLY A 156 -17.76 -6.46 4.82
C GLY A 156 -16.30 -6.76 4.45
N GLU A 157 -16.06 -7.92 3.85
CA GLU A 157 -14.74 -8.40 3.43
C GLU A 157 -14.34 -7.92 2.02
N ALA A 158 -15.32 -7.47 1.22
CA ALA A 158 -15.09 -7.03 -0.16
C ALA A 158 -14.78 -5.53 -0.21
N VAL A 159 -13.79 -5.16 -1.02
CA VAL A 159 -13.44 -3.77 -1.32
C VAL A 159 -13.54 -3.57 -2.83
N LEU A 160 -14.26 -2.53 -3.26
CA LEU A 160 -14.47 -2.20 -4.66
C LEU A 160 -14.13 -0.73 -4.91
N SER A 161 -13.55 -0.44 -6.07
CA SER A 161 -13.45 0.93 -6.57
C SER A 161 -14.79 1.37 -7.16
N PRO A 162 -15.08 2.69 -7.24
CA PRO A 162 -16.30 3.22 -7.84
C PRO A 162 -16.57 2.72 -9.27
N ASP A 163 -15.50 2.52 -10.04
CA ASP A 163 -15.48 2.12 -11.45
C ASP A 163 -15.49 0.60 -11.68
N HIS A 164 -15.48 -0.22 -10.62
CA HIS A 164 -15.63 -1.66 -10.76
C HIS A 164 -16.92 -1.98 -11.55
N PRO A 165 -16.84 -2.77 -12.64
CA PRO A 165 -17.95 -2.93 -13.58
C PRO A 165 -19.12 -3.80 -13.10
N GLY A 166 -18.99 -4.48 -11.95
CA GLY A 166 -19.93 -5.51 -11.54
C GLY A 166 -20.13 -5.63 -10.03
N GLU A 167 -20.77 -6.74 -9.65
CA GLU A 167 -21.11 -7.08 -8.25
C GLU A 167 -20.23 -8.22 -7.70
N PHE A 168 -19.39 -8.84 -8.52
CA PHE A 168 -18.60 -10.01 -8.12
C PHE A 168 -17.18 -9.62 -7.75
N VAL A 169 -16.79 -9.92 -6.52
CA VAL A 169 -15.46 -9.59 -5.96
C VAL A 169 -14.79 -10.87 -5.52
N THR A 170 -13.54 -11.07 -5.92
CA THR A 170 -12.71 -12.17 -5.40
C THR A 170 -11.99 -11.70 -4.14
N LEU A 171 -12.32 -12.32 -3.02
CA LEU A 171 -11.70 -12.04 -1.72
C LEU A 171 -10.25 -12.54 -1.68
N LYS A 172 -9.50 -12.07 -0.69
CA LYS A 172 -8.10 -12.48 -0.49
C LYS A 172 -7.95 -14.00 -0.39
N ASN A 173 -8.91 -14.72 0.20
CA ASN A 173 -8.92 -16.19 0.36
C ASN A 173 -9.27 -16.96 -0.94
N GLY A 174 -9.58 -16.26 -2.05
CA GLY A 174 -9.91 -16.82 -3.35
C GLY A 174 -11.40 -17.09 -3.56
N GLU A 175 -12.24 -16.91 -2.54
CA GLU A 175 -13.70 -16.98 -2.66
C GLU A 175 -14.21 -15.80 -3.48
N THR A 176 -15.06 -16.04 -4.47
CA THR A 176 -15.84 -14.98 -5.08
C THR A 176 -17.15 -14.77 -4.33
N VAL A 177 -17.41 -13.53 -3.94
CA VAL A 177 -18.66 -13.11 -3.31
C VAL A 177 -19.43 -12.16 -4.23
N ARG A 178 -20.76 -12.17 -4.10
CA ARG A 178 -21.63 -11.19 -4.72
C ARG A 178 -21.90 -10.05 -3.74
N VAL A 179 -21.67 -8.82 -4.15
CA VAL A 179 -21.84 -7.61 -3.34
C VAL A 179 -23.04 -6.84 -3.85
N LYS A 180 -24.02 -6.61 -2.97
CA LYS A 180 -25.14 -5.72 -3.27
C LYS A 180 -24.74 -4.28 -2.99
N ARG A 181 -24.28 -3.58 -4.04
CA ARG A 181 -23.84 -2.18 -3.95
C ARG A 181 -25.00 -1.21 -3.73
N ASP A 182 -24.78 -0.19 -2.93
CA ASP A 182 -25.65 0.99 -2.84
C ASP A 182 -25.04 2.13 -3.67
N THR A 183 -25.19 2.04 -5.00
CA THR A 183 -24.60 3.02 -5.93
C THR A 183 -25.08 4.45 -5.68
N GLN A 184 -26.30 4.62 -5.14
CA GLN A 184 -26.82 5.95 -4.82
C GLN A 184 -26.07 6.55 -3.63
N GLN A 185 -25.83 5.77 -2.58
CA GLN A 185 -25.02 6.22 -1.44
C GLN A 185 -23.55 6.43 -1.83
N GLU A 186 -22.97 5.54 -2.64
CA GLU A 186 -21.61 5.68 -3.19
C GLU A 186 -21.42 7.02 -3.92
N GLN A 187 -22.35 7.38 -4.82
CA GLN A 187 -22.29 8.65 -5.56
C GLN A 187 -22.42 9.87 -4.64
N ARG A 188 -23.27 9.82 -3.62
CA ARG A 188 -23.39 10.91 -2.63
C ARG A 188 -22.09 11.10 -1.84
N LEU A 189 -21.43 10.00 -1.46
CA LEU A 189 -20.16 10.04 -0.75
C LEU A 189 -19.06 10.62 -1.63
N ILE A 190 -18.96 10.19 -2.89
CA ILE A 190 -18.02 10.77 -3.86
C ILE A 190 -18.27 12.27 -4.04
N ALA A 191 -19.52 12.68 -4.27
CA ALA A 191 -19.86 14.10 -4.42
C ALA A 191 -19.54 14.93 -3.17
N SER A 192 -19.53 14.31 -1.98
CA SER A 192 -19.19 15.00 -0.74
C SER A 192 -17.72 15.41 -0.64
N LEU A 193 -16.82 14.77 -1.43
CA LEU A 193 -15.38 15.04 -1.41
C LEU A 193 -15.02 16.45 -1.88
N HIS A 194 -15.83 17.05 -2.76
CA HIS A 194 -15.65 18.43 -3.22
C HIS A 194 -15.62 19.43 -2.05
N ARG A 195 -16.34 19.15 -0.96
CA ARG A 195 -16.36 20.03 0.23
C ARG A 195 -15.02 20.09 0.96
N TYR A 196 -14.15 19.09 0.75
CA TYR A 196 -12.79 19.03 1.28
C TYR A 196 -11.73 19.41 0.23
N GLY A 197 -12.16 20.00 -0.90
CA GLY A 197 -11.28 20.48 -1.97
C GLY A 197 -10.74 19.39 -2.92
N LEU A 198 -11.16 18.13 -2.74
CA LEU A 198 -10.79 17.00 -3.61
C LEU A 198 -11.62 17.02 -4.90
N GLU A 199 -10.93 17.09 -6.04
CA GLU A 199 -11.51 17.12 -7.39
C GLU A 199 -11.06 15.91 -8.22
N GLU A 200 -11.94 15.35 -9.05
CA GLU A 200 -11.61 14.19 -9.91
C GLU A 200 -10.47 14.56 -10.88
N MET A 201 -9.43 13.74 -10.92
CA MET A 201 -8.31 13.97 -11.83
C MET A 201 -8.68 13.56 -13.27
N PRO A 202 -8.24 14.32 -14.30
CA PRO A 202 -8.42 13.95 -15.70
C PRO A 202 -7.76 12.61 -16.02
N TYR A 203 -8.30 11.86 -17.00
CA TYR A 203 -7.82 10.54 -17.40
C TYR A 203 -6.30 10.47 -17.67
N PHE A 204 -5.75 11.42 -18.44
CA PHE A 204 -4.30 11.51 -18.70
C PHE A 204 -3.45 11.80 -17.43
N GLY A 205 -4.10 12.26 -16.37
CA GLY A 205 -3.52 12.42 -15.04
C GLY A 205 -3.64 11.19 -14.13
N ARG A 206 -4.22 10.07 -14.58
CA ARG A 206 -4.37 8.86 -13.74
C ARG A 206 -3.42 7.73 -14.10
N SER A 207 -2.78 7.80 -15.27
CA SER A 207 -1.90 6.72 -15.76
C SER A 207 -0.86 6.33 -14.71
N GLY A 208 -0.77 5.04 -14.40
CA GLY A 208 0.15 4.48 -13.41
C GLY A 208 -0.24 4.71 -11.95
N VAL A 209 -1.39 5.36 -11.68
CA VAL A 209 -1.90 5.60 -10.33
C VAL A 209 -3.00 4.60 -10.00
N ALA A 210 -2.76 3.78 -8.99
CA ALA A 210 -3.76 2.91 -8.37
C ALA A 210 -4.62 2.08 -9.35
N GLY A 211 -3.99 1.55 -10.43
CA GLY A 211 -4.64 0.65 -11.38
C GLY A 211 -5.70 1.29 -12.27
N ASP A 212 -5.46 2.52 -12.76
CA ASP A 212 -6.36 3.31 -13.64
C ASP A 212 -7.71 3.71 -13.03
N GLN A 213 -7.91 3.46 -11.72
CA GLN A 213 -9.12 3.88 -11.02
C GLN A 213 -9.29 5.40 -11.00
N LYS A 214 -10.52 5.85 -10.74
CA LYS A 214 -10.78 7.27 -10.49
C LYS A 214 -10.09 7.72 -9.21
N VAL A 215 -9.24 8.73 -9.34
CA VAL A 215 -8.53 9.37 -8.23
C VAL A 215 -8.83 10.85 -8.17
N TYR A 216 -8.64 11.42 -6.99
CA TYR A 216 -8.95 12.81 -6.67
C TYR A 216 -7.69 13.53 -6.20
N GLY A 217 -7.60 14.83 -6.47
CA GLY A 217 -6.48 15.65 -6.05
C GLY A 217 -6.93 17.00 -5.50
N LEU A 218 -6.13 17.54 -4.58
CA LEU A 218 -6.29 18.91 -4.10
C LEU A 218 -5.79 19.93 -5.14
N GLU A 219 -6.02 21.22 -4.87
CA GLU A 219 -5.63 22.32 -5.75
C GLU A 219 -4.13 22.34 -6.07
N SER A 220 -3.27 22.04 -5.09
CA SER A 220 -1.82 22.00 -5.26
C SER A 220 -1.14 21.19 -4.16
N GLU A 221 0.14 20.91 -4.31
CA GLU A 221 0.97 20.29 -3.27
C GLU A 221 0.83 21.02 -1.91
N LYS A 222 0.78 22.36 -1.93
CA LYS A 222 0.72 23.19 -0.72
C LYS A 222 -0.58 23.04 0.07
N ALA A 223 -1.62 22.48 -0.54
CA ALA A 223 -2.91 22.27 0.13
C ALA A 223 -2.93 21.02 1.02
N TRP A 224 -2.06 20.04 0.76
CA TRP A 224 -2.06 18.76 1.47
C TRP A 224 -1.79 18.87 2.97
N PRO A 225 -0.82 19.67 3.47
CA PRO A 225 -0.61 19.77 4.92
C PRO A 225 -1.85 20.24 5.68
N SER A 226 -2.57 21.25 5.16
CA SER A 226 -3.81 21.73 5.78
C SER A 226 -4.92 20.68 5.72
N PHE A 227 -5.04 19.97 4.58
CA PHE A 227 -6.01 18.90 4.42
C PHE A 227 -5.76 17.76 5.42
N MET A 228 -4.51 17.35 5.60
CA MET A 228 -4.12 16.32 6.57
C MET A 228 -4.46 16.73 8.01
N GLN A 229 -4.27 18.00 8.36
CA GLN A 229 -4.49 18.50 9.71
C GLN A 229 -5.97 18.76 10.02
N HIS A 230 -6.72 19.34 9.09
CA HIS A 230 -8.05 19.87 9.35
C HIS A 230 -9.18 19.04 8.72
N ASP A 231 -8.99 18.52 7.50
CA ASP A 231 -10.05 17.85 6.75
C ASP A 231 -10.13 16.34 7.03
N ILE A 232 -8.99 15.67 7.26
CA ILE A 232 -8.96 14.24 7.60
C ILE A 232 -9.78 13.90 8.87
N PRO A 233 -9.68 14.67 9.98
CA PRO A 233 -10.53 14.43 11.14
C PRO A 233 -12.02 14.56 10.83
N LEU A 234 -12.41 15.51 9.97
CA LEU A 234 -13.81 15.72 9.55
C LEU A 234 -14.31 14.58 8.65
N LEU A 235 -13.48 14.10 7.73
CA LEU A 235 -13.77 12.91 6.92
C LEU A 235 -14.00 11.67 7.79
N LYS A 236 -13.12 11.43 8.77
CA LYS A 236 -13.27 10.35 9.74
C LYS A 236 -14.57 10.48 10.55
N ALA A 237 -14.90 11.68 11.03
CA ALA A 237 -16.16 11.95 11.71
C ALA A 237 -17.40 11.75 10.82
N ALA A 238 -17.26 11.95 9.51
CA ALA A 238 -18.29 11.67 8.51
C ALA A 238 -18.39 10.17 8.11
N GLY A 239 -17.61 9.29 8.74
CA GLY A 239 -17.64 7.84 8.54
C GLY A 239 -16.65 7.31 7.49
N TRP A 240 -15.71 8.13 7.02
CA TRP A 240 -14.63 7.67 6.14
C TRP A 240 -13.52 6.99 6.92
N GLU A 241 -13.08 5.85 6.41
CA GLU A 241 -11.83 5.22 6.81
C GLU A 241 -10.70 5.73 5.92
N VAL A 242 -9.75 6.45 6.49
CA VAL A 242 -8.62 7.03 5.76
C VAL A 242 -7.41 6.14 5.93
N VAL A 243 -6.86 5.66 4.81
CA VAL A 243 -5.66 4.82 4.76
C VAL A 243 -4.49 5.65 4.25
N ASN A 244 -3.46 5.79 5.08
CA ASN A 244 -2.21 6.45 4.73
C ASN A 244 -1.15 5.36 4.49
N PRO A 245 -0.82 5.02 3.23
CA PRO A 245 0.18 4.01 2.96
C PRO A 245 1.57 4.54 3.26
N GLN A 246 2.47 3.60 3.50
CA GLN A 246 3.91 3.81 3.51
C GLN A 246 4.35 4.53 2.21
N GLY A 247 5.20 5.55 2.31
CA GLY A 247 5.61 6.37 1.17
C GLY A 247 4.68 7.53 0.78
N PHE A 248 3.54 7.72 1.45
CA PHE A 248 2.73 8.92 1.25
C PHE A 248 3.42 10.15 1.84
N ARG A 249 3.90 11.05 0.97
CA ARG A 249 4.86 12.10 1.37
C ARG A 249 4.29 13.17 2.30
N HIS A 250 2.96 13.29 2.40
CA HIS A 250 2.29 14.23 3.30
C HIS A 250 1.85 13.58 4.62
N HIS A 251 2.22 12.32 4.85
CA HIS A 251 2.07 11.69 6.15
C HIS A 251 3.15 12.21 7.10
N VAL A 252 2.84 13.32 7.77
CA VAL A 252 3.69 13.88 8.83
C VAL A 252 3.33 13.24 10.15
N LEU A 253 4.30 12.55 10.74
CA LEU A 253 4.22 11.92 12.04
C LEU A 253 4.84 12.83 13.10
N GLU A 254 4.33 12.74 14.32
CA GLU A 254 4.90 13.44 15.47
C GLU A 254 5.98 12.59 16.12
N VAL A 255 7.05 13.23 16.58
CA VAL A 255 8.05 12.54 17.40
C VAL A 255 7.53 12.46 18.82
N GLU A 256 7.26 11.25 19.28
CA GLU A 256 6.75 10.96 20.62
C GLU A 256 7.85 11.13 21.67
N ALA A 257 9.07 10.66 21.37
CA ALA A 257 10.21 10.73 22.28
C ALA A 257 11.56 10.73 21.54
N TRP A 258 12.59 11.21 22.23
CA TRP A 258 14.00 11.08 21.82
C TRP A 258 14.68 10.12 22.79
N VAL A 259 15.38 9.12 22.25
CA VAL A 259 15.98 8.02 23.03
C VAL A 259 17.46 7.94 22.70
N GLY A 260 18.31 7.93 23.73
CA GLY A 260 19.74 7.66 23.60
C GLY A 260 20.07 6.38 24.35
N GLU A 261 20.71 5.43 23.66
CA GLU A 261 21.25 4.21 24.26
C GLU A 261 22.77 4.32 24.31
N PHE A 262 23.35 3.88 25.43
CA PHE A 262 24.79 3.81 25.61
C PHE A 262 25.17 2.33 25.68
N ASP A 263 26.04 1.91 24.77
CA ASP A 263 26.66 0.59 24.83
C ASP A 263 28.15 0.75 25.15
N GLU A 264 28.60 0.01 26.16
CA GLU A 264 30.01 -0.11 26.53
C GLU A 264 30.61 -1.27 25.73
N GLN A 265 31.59 -0.98 24.88
CA GLN A 265 32.31 -2.00 24.13
C GLN A 265 33.45 -2.58 24.98
N GLU A 266 33.87 -3.81 24.68
CA GLU A 266 34.92 -4.54 25.43
C GLU A 266 36.26 -3.77 25.52
N ASP A 267 36.50 -2.83 24.60
CA ASP A 267 37.70 -1.98 24.56
C ASP A 267 37.58 -0.70 25.42
N GLY A 268 36.50 -0.54 26.19
CA GLY A 268 36.23 0.65 27.01
C GLY A 268 35.79 1.88 26.20
N TRP A 269 35.43 1.68 24.93
CA TRP A 269 34.85 2.72 24.08
C TRP A 269 33.33 2.74 24.23
N PHE A 270 32.74 3.93 24.34
CA PHE A 270 31.29 4.11 24.40
C PHE A 270 30.72 4.40 23.03
N SER A 271 29.71 3.63 22.61
CA SER A 271 28.88 3.98 21.44
C SER A 271 27.56 4.57 21.90
N LEU A 272 27.28 5.81 21.46
CA LEU A 272 25.99 6.48 21.66
C LEU A 272 25.08 6.25 20.45
N ASN A 273 23.98 5.55 20.66
CA ASN A 273 22.97 5.25 19.65
C ASN A 273 21.73 6.11 19.87
N MET A 274 21.66 7.24 19.16
CA MET A 274 20.52 8.15 19.18
C MET A 274 19.39 7.67 18.26
N GLY A 275 18.16 7.73 18.75
CA GLY A 275 16.94 7.43 18.00
C GLY A 275 15.77 8.31 18.41
N ILE A 276 14.71 8.26 17.61
CA ILE A 276 13.42 8.90 17.87
C ILE A 276 12.32 7.84 17.92
N VAL A 277 11.29 8.07 18.72
CA VAL A 277 10.10 7.21 18.77
C VAL A 277 8.99 7.85 17.94
N VAL A 278 8.47 7.09 17.00
CA VAL A 278 7.42 7.51 16.06
C VAL A 278 6.45 6.34 15.91
N ASN A 279 5.15 6.57 16.14
CA ASN A 279 4.13 5.51 16.18
C ASN A 279 4.51 4.35 17.13
N GLY A 280 5.09 4.66 18.30
CA GLY A 280 5.59 3.68 19.25
C GLY A 280 6.79 2.83 18.80
N GLN A 281 7.36 3.09 17.62
CA GLN A 281 8.55 2.40 17.10
C GLN A 281 9.79 3.29 17.15
N ARG A 282 10.94 2.72 17.55
CA ARG A 282 12.22 3.43 17.56
C ARG A 282 12.85 3.43 16.17
N VAL A 283 13.17 4.62 15.67
CA VAL A 283 13.89 4.85 14.41
C VAL A 283 15.27 5.43 14.72
N ALA A 284 16.32 4.85 14.12
CA ALA A 284 17.69 5.33 14.26
C ALA A 284 17.83 6.73 13.64
N LEU A 285 18.42 7.68 14.37
CA LEU A 285 18.48 9.07 13.95
C LEU A 285 19.58 9.34 12.91
N ALA A 286 20.71 8.62 13.00
CA ALA A 286 21.88 8.83 12.13
C ALA A 286 21.58 8.81 10.62
N PRO A 287 20.88 7.80 10.05
CA PRO A 287 20.57 7.79 8.61
C PRO A 287 19.67 8.97 8.19
N LEU A 288 18.75 9.40 9.06
CA LEU A 288 17.87 10.54 8.79
C LEU A 288 18.66 11.85 8.69
N LEU A 289 19.63 12.04 9.59
CA LEU A 289 20.51 13.20 9.58
C LEU A 289 21.47 13.18 8.40
N HIS A 290 21.96 12.00 8.01
CA HIS A 290 22.82 11.86 6.83
C HIS A 290 22.14 12.39 5.57
N GLU A 291 20.89 11.97 5.31
CA GLU A 291 20.12 12.47 4.18
C GLU A 291 19.79 13.96 4.30
N LEU A 292 19.44 14.43 5.51
CA LEU A 292 19.21 15.86 5.75
C LEU A 292 20.43 16.71 5.36
N PHE A 293 21.64 16.32 5.79
CA PHE A 293 22.85 17.10 5.55
C PHE A 293 23.31 17.07 4.09
N LYS A 294 22.98 15.99 3.37
CA LYS A 294 23.23 15.87 1.93
C LYS A 294 22.34 16.84 1.12
N VAL A 295 21.11 17.05 1.57
CA VAL A 295 20.12 17.89 0.87
C VAL A 295 20.18 19.36 1.31
N ASP A 296 20.48 19.61 2.58
CA ASP A 296 20.56 20.96 3.15
C ASP A 296 21.96 21.24 3.73
N PRO A 297 22.87 21.82 2.93
CA PRO A 297 24.26 22.05 3.36
C PRO A 297 24.38 23.09 4.48
N ARG A 298 23.31 23.85 4.79
CA ARG A 298 23.32 24.83 5.90
C ARG A 298 23.61 24.18 7.25
N TRP A 299 23.36 22.87 7.38
CA TRP A 299 23.65 22.11 8.60
C TRP A 299 25.13 21.88 8.86
N LEU A 300 25.96 21.89 7.81
CA LEU A 300 27.40 21.65 7.90
C LEU A 300 28.23 22.94 7.80
N ASP A 301 27.58 24.10 7.82
CA ASP A 301 28.22 25.41 7.85
C ASP A 301 27.96 26.09 9.20
N ALA A 302 29.02 26.39 9.95
CA ALA A 302 28.92 26.95 11.30
C ALA A 302 28.17 28.29 11.36
N LEU A 303 28.38 29.16 10.37
CA LEU A 303 27.77 30.49 10.32
C LEU A 303 26.28 30.41 9.97
N MET A 304 25.91 29.50 9.07
CA MET A 304 24.52 29.29 8.66
C MET A 304 23.73 28.57 9.76
N LEU A 305 24.35 27.57 10.41
CA LEU A 305 23.76 26.86 11.56
C LEU A 305 23.48 27.81 12.74
N ALA A 306 24.37 28.78 13.00
CA ALA A 306 24.18 29.79 14.04
C ALA A 306 23.01 30.76 13.74
N LYS A 307 22.73 31.03 12.45
CA LYS A 307 21.63 31.91 12.02
C LYS A 307 20.27 31.22 11.97
N MET A 308 20.25 29.89 11.88
CA MET A 308 19.02 29.09 11.88
C MET A 308 18.23 29.33 13.18
N LYS A 309 16.91 29.39 13.14
CA LYS A 309 16.11 29.59 14.38
C LYS A 309 15.95 28.26 15.11
N ASP A 310 15.96 28.27 16.44
CA ASP A 310 15.82 27.04 17.24
C ASP A 310 14.47 26.34 17.04
N ASN A 311 13.40 27.13 16.89
CA ASN A 311 12.04 26.63 16.62
C ASN A 311 11.74 26.42 15.13
N GLU A 312 12.73 26.53 14.25
CA GLU A 312 12.55 26.21 12.82
C GLU A 312 12.16 24.74 12.70
N ALA A 313 11.03 24.47 12.05
CA ALA A 313 10.53 23.10 11.87
C ALA A 313 11.31 22.42 10.73
N ILE A 314 12.02 21.36 11.07
CA ILE A 314 12.87 20.60 10.15
C ILE A 314 12.18 19.28 9.84
N GLU A 315 12.07 18.96 8.56
CA GLU A 315 11.52 17.68 8.11
C GLU A 315 12.64 16.64 8.02
N LEU A 316 12.47 15.53 8.74
CA LEU A 316 13.29 14.34 8.58
C LEU A 316 12.48 13.29 7.81
N TYR A 317 13.12 12.67 6.83
CA TYR A 317 12.53 11.63 5.99
C TYR A 317 12.83 10.27 6.60
N LEU A 318 11.77 9.54 6.97
CA LEU A 318 11.89 8.20 7.49
C LEU A 318 12.22 7.21 6.36
N PRO A 319 12.89 6.07 6.65
CA PRO A 319 13.25 5.07 5.63
C PRO A 319 12.03 4.46 4.94
N ASP A 320 10.87 4.51 5.60
CA ASP A 320 9.58 4.04 5.11
C ASP A 320 8.83 5.11 4.28
N GLY A 321 9.45 6.26 4.01
CA GLY A 321 8.86 7.35 3.23
C GLY A 321 7.85 8.21 4.00
N GLY A 322 7.65 7.97 5.29
CA GLY A 322 7.01 8.92 6.20
C GLY A 322 7.92 10.14 6.47
N ARG A 323 7.36 11.19 7.07
CA ARG A 323 8.15 12.35 7.52
C ARG A 323 7.85 12.67 8.97
N VAL A 324 8.84 13.15 9.70
CA VAL A 324 8.62 13.75 11.02
C VAL A 324 9.07 15.20 11.02
N LYS A 325 8.36 16.03 11.77
CA LYS A 325 8.77 17.41 12.04
C LYS A 325 9.44 17.49 13.39
N VAL A 326 10.66 18.02 13.42
CA VAL A 326 11.41 18.25 14.64
C VAL A 326 11.93 19.69 14.67
N PRO A 327 11.99 20.33 15.86
CA PRO A 327 12.58 21.66 15.96
C PRO A 327 14.09 21.59 15.76
N ALA A 328 14.65 22.56 15.04
CA ALA A 328 16.07 22.62 14.70
C ALA A 328 16.98 22.53 15.94
N GLU A 329 16.54 23.06 17.09
CA GLU A 329 17.25 22.98 18.38
C GLU A 329 17.69 21.54 18.74
N ARG A 330 16.94 20.52 18.31
CA ARG A 330 17.23 19.11 18.64
C ARG A 330 18.34 18.53 17.78
N ILE A 331 18.52 19.04 16.57
CA ILE A 331 19.53 18.55 15.62
C ILE A 331 20.82 19.37 15.73
N LYS A 332 20.72 20.68 16.03
CA LYS A 332 21.85 21.62 16.09
C LYS A 332 23.05 21.11 16.91
N PRO A 333 22.89 20.51 18.10
CA PRO A 333 24.03 20.00 18.87
C PRO A 333 24.83 18.93 18.09
N LEU A 334 24.13 18.01 17.43
CA LEU A 334 24.74 16.94 16.65
C LEU A 334 25.49 17.50 15.44
N ALA A 335 24.89 18.47 14.74
CA ALA A 335 25.51 19.15 13.61
C ALA A 335 26.78 19.93 14.03
N ARG A 336 26.75 20.64 15.16
CA ARG A 336 27.93 21.34 15.70
C ARG A 336 29.08 20.39 15.98
N THR A 337 28.80 19.27 16.65
CA THR A 337 29.82 18.25 16.94
C THR A 337 30.45 17.71 15.66
N LEU A 338 29.66 17.49 14.59
CA LEU A 338 30.21 17.06 13.31
C LEU A 338 31.12 18.12 12.68
N ILE A 339 30.70 19.40 12.65
CA ILE A 339 31.51 20.50 12.13
C ILE A 339 32.85 20.58 12.88
N GLU A 340 32.82 20.56 14.22
CA GLU A 340 34.02 20.60 15.06
C GLU A 340 34.98 19.44 14.78
N LEU A 341 34.45 18.23 14.54
CA LEU A 341 35.25 17.05 14.22
C LEU A 341 35.91 17.13 12.83
N PHE A 342 35.25 17.73 11.84
CA PHE A 342 35.81 17.90 10.50
C PHE A 342 36.79 19.08 10.42
N ASP A 343 36.48 20.20 11.06
CA ASP A 343 37.37 21.38 11.11
C ASP A 343 38.61 21.12 11.97
N GLY A 344 38.46 20.39 13.08
CA GLY A 344 39.56 20.01 13.96
C GLY A 344 40.56 19.03 13.32
N LYS A 345 40.14 18.27 12.30
CA LYS A 345 41.02 17.37 11.51
C LYS A 345 41.74 18.08 10.37
N ALA A 346 41.24 19.23 9.88
CA ALA A 346 41.88 19.99 8.82
C ALA A 346 43.06 20.85 9.31
N GLY A 347 43.27 20.93 10.63
CA GLY A 347 44.32 21.73 11.28
C GLY A 347 45.46 20.94 11.94
N SER A 348 45.61 19.63 11.68
CA SER A 348 46.74 18.82 12.18
C SER A 348 47.71 18.41 11.10
#